data_AF-A0A3C0NFC7-F1
#
_entry.id   AF-A0A3C0NFC7-F1
#
_cell.length_a   1.000
_cell.length_b   1.000
_cell.length_c   1.000
_cell.angle_alpha   90.00
_cell.angle_beta   90.00
_cell.angle_gamma   90.00
#
_symmetry.space_group_name_H-M   'P 1'
#
loop_
_entity.id
_entity.type
_entity.pdbx_description
1 polymer ?
#
loop_
_entity_poly.entity_id
_entity_poly.type
_entity_poly.pdbx_seq_one_letter_code
_entity_poly.pdbx_strand_id
1 'polypeptide(L)'
;MKLVGTQQKRLVKASSFAIAFVLFPLASLAIEVKDVPNPRQIDGTWVTDQAGILSNETETQLNQMIAQLERKNGTEIAVVTVPETAPAASPREFTTKLFNYWGIGKKGKDNGVLFLISKGDRRVEIETGYGIEAILPDAKVGNIINTQITPQYKKGDFNSGTLAGTKALVVALETPQASSVSKEPTPTAIASGKPYTTLDDQPSARSQNLQQPTEDGNVPWLLLVGGGLVLAGGTAACVKRSRVLIEPEGHSRLRGSSRLFLCANCNKPMNKVEDTIIQSTLSKPEKVAQKLGSVRFEGWKCPECSQQLTGLGFHTVAYESHSAHFRNCPTCQELTVTHARKTLKRPTHYSSGTRLISDKCHCCDYYIEWEETIPRLSTSSSSRSWSSGSGSGSFSSGAGSSGGGGFGGGSSGGGGAGGGW
;
A
#
# COMPACT_ATOMS: atom_id res chain seq x y z
N MET A 1 31.88 -94.18 5.93
CA MET A 1 31.02 -93.25 6.69
C MET A 1 31.77 -91.94 6.88
N LYS A 2 31.12 -90.80 6.53
CA LYS A 2 31.53 -89.37 6.71
C LYS A 2 32.71 -88.90 5.84
N LEU A 3 32.51 -88.21 4.71
CA LEU A 3 32.09 -86.81 4.45
C LEU A 3 33.07 -85.73 4.92
N VAL A 4 33.09 -84.65 4.12
CA VAL A 4 33.63 -83.28 4.34
C VAL A 4 35.05 -83.09 3.78
N GLY A 5 35.36 -82.08 2.96
CA GLY A 5 34.59 -80.94 2.46
C GLY A 5 35.57 -79.90 1.89
N THR A 6 35.35 -79.52 0.64
CA THR A 6 36.03 -78.48 -0.14
C THR A 6 35.67 -77.08 0.37
N GLN A 7 36.63 -76.17 0.51
CA GLN A 7 36.44 -74.72 0.28
C GLN A 7 37.80 -74.02 0.13
N GLN A 8 38.12 -73.56 -1.09
CA GLN A 8 39.19 -72.60 -1.36
C GLN A 8 38.70 -71.19 -1.04
N LYS A 9 39.37 -70.52 -0.09
CA LYS A 9 39.11 -69.14 0.29
C LYS A 9 39.63 -68.20 -0.79
N ARG A 10 38.74 -67.56 -1.57
CA ARG A 10 39.07 -66.41 -2.41
C ARG A 10 38.94 -65.12 -1.58
N LEU A 11 40.06 -64.42 -1.46
CA LEU A 11 40.20 -63.08 -0.91
C LEU A 11 39.34 -62.08 -1.69
N VAL A 12 38.33 -61.50 -1.05
CA VAL A 12 37.66 -60.28 -1.52
C VAL A 12 38.29 -59.12 -0.76
N LYS A 13 39.00 -58.25 -1.48
CA LYS A 13 39.57 -57.00 -0.97
C LYS A 13 38.40 -56.09 -0.56
N ALA A 14 38.34 -55.76 0.72
CA ALA A 14 37.47 -54.71 1.23
C ALA A 14 37.89 -53.37 0.60
N SER A 15 37.12 -52.90 -0.38
CA SER A 15 37.28 -51.58 -0.95
C SER A 15 36.66 -50.60 0.03
N SER A 16 37.50 -49.93 0.82
CA SER A 16 37.13 -48.83 1.69
C SER A 16 36.71 -47.62 0.84
N PHE A 17 35.48 -47.65 0.31
CA PHE A 17 34.83 -46.45 -0.19
C PHE A 17 34.32 -45.69 1.04
N ALA A 18 35.18 -44.85 1.61
CA ALA A 18 34.75 -43.85 2.56
C ALA A 18 33.80 -42.90 1.82
N ILE A 19 32.50 -43.19 1.90
CA ILE A 19 31.43 -42.27 1.52
C ILE A 19 31.58 -41.08 2.46
N ALA A 20 32.30 -40.06 2.01
CA ALA A 20 32.18 -38.72 2.54
C ALA A 20 30.73 -38.31 2.29
N PHE A 21 29.89 -38.52 3.32
CA PHE A 21 28.56 -37.94 3.40
C PHE A 21 28.80 -36.43 3.48
N VAL A 22 28.96 -35.80 2.31
CA VAL A 22 28.95 -34.36 2.17
C VAL A 22 27.56 -33.95 2.64
N LEU A 23 27.48 -33.58 3.91
CA LEU A 23 26.43 -32.73 4.48
C LEU A 23 26.49 -31.43 3.69
N PHE A 24 25.97 -31.44 2.47
CA PHE A 24 25.59 -30.24 1.77
C PHE A 24 24.45 -29.69 2.63
N PRO A 25 24.64 -28.55 3.32
CA PRO A 25 23.51 -27.93 3.97
C PRO A 25 22.50 -27.68 2.86
N LEU A 26 21.29 -28.23 3.01
CA LEU A 26 20.14 -27.80 2.23
C LEU A 26 19.95 -26.32 2.58
N ALA A 27 20.64 -25.45 1.84
CA ALA A 27 20.37 -24.04 1.83
C ALA A 27 18.93 -23.94 1.34
N SER A 28 18.00 -23.76 2.28
CA SER A 28 16.64 -23.38 1.96
C SER A 28 16.76 -22.15 1.07
N LEU A 29 16.39 -22.28 -0.20
CA LEU A 29 16.44 -21.20 -1.18
C LEU A 29 15.33 -20.21 -0.81
N ALA A 30 15.64 -19.38 0.18
CA ALA A 30 14.78 -18.32 0.64
C ALA A 30 14.88 -17.18 -0.38
N ILE A 31 13.78 -16.87 -1.06
CA ILE A 31 13.77 -15.82 -2.10
C ILE A 31 13.51 -14.47 -1.42
N GLU A 32 14.38 -13.48 -1.66
CA GLU A 32 14.09 -12.12 -1.22
C GLU A 32 13.27 -11.37 -2.27
N VAL A 33 12.59 -10.30 -1.87
CA VAL A 33 11.79 -9.43 -2.76
C VAL A 33 12.59 -8.93 -3.96
N LYS A 34 13.89 -8.66 -3.78
CA LYS A 34 14.79 -8.19 -4.83
C LYS A 34 15.17 -9.28 -5.84
N ASP A 35 15.04 -10.55 -5.46
CA ASP A 35 15.44 -11.70 -6.26
C ASP A 35 14.28 -12.24 -7.10
N VAL A 36 13.04 -11.82 -6.82
CA VAL A 36 11.90 -12.09 -7.69
C VAL A 36 12.07 -11.26 -8.98
N PRO A 37 12.24 -11.91 -10.14
CA PRO A 37 12.44 -11.19 -11.39
C PRO A 37 11.18 -10.40 -11.76
N ASN A 38 11.35 -9.12 -12.09
CA ASN A 38 10.25 -8.29 -12.53
C ASN A 38 10.03 -8.47 -14.04
N PRO A 39 8.93 -9.11 -14.48
CA PRO A 39 8.75 -9.47 -15.88
C PRO A 39 8.60 -8.22 -16.76
N ARG A 40 8.02 -7.12 -16.22
CA ARG A 40 7.92 -5.85 -16.95
C ARG A 40 9.27 -5.24 -17.30
N GLN A 41 10.31 -5.52 -16.52
CA GLN A 41 11.67 -5.04 -16.79
C GLN A 41 12.47 -6.00 -17.68
N ILE A 42 12.07 -7.27 -17.76
CA ILE A 42 12.81 -8.31 -18.49
C ILE A 42 12.28 -8.45 -19.92
N ASP A 43 10.98 -8.71 -20.07
CA ASP A 43 10.35 -9.03 -21.35
C ASP A 43 9.05 -8.23 -21.61
N GLY A 44 8.65 -7.37 -20.67
CA GLY A 44 7.45 -6.55 -20.79
C GLY A 44 6.17 -7.33 -20.51
N THR A 45 6.22 -8.52 -19.91
CA THR A 45 5.03 -9.30 -19.52
C THR A 45 4.62 -9.03 -18.06
N TRP A 46 3.55 -9.67 -17.58
CA TRP A 46 2.93 -9.44 -16.27
C TRP A 46 3.02 -10.63 -15.32
N VAL A 47 3.53 -11.76 -15.80
CA VAL A 47 3.53 -13.03 -15.06
C VAL A 47 4.97 -13.44 -14.75
N THR A 48 5.20 -13.95 -13.56
CA THR A 48 6.47 -14.56 -13.16
C THR A 48 6.19 -15.81 -12.35
N ASP A 49 6.59 -16.97 -12.87
CA ASP A 49 6.40 -18.27 -12.22
C ASP A 49 7.72 -18.80 -11.64
N GLN A 50 8.14 -18.32 -10.45
CA GLN A 50 9.34 -18.88 -9.78
C GLN A 50 9.08 -20.23 -9.12
N ALA A 51 7.81 -20.59 -8.90
CA ALA A 51 7.44 -21.86 -8.27
C ALA A 51 7.30 -23.03 -9.26
N GLY A 52 7.32 -22.75 -10.58
CA GLY A 52 7.10 -23.75 -11.63
C GLY A 52 5.75 -24.45 -11.50
N ILE A 53 4.68 -23.69 -11.23
CA ILE A 53 3.32 -24.21 -11.00
C ILE A 53 2.32 -23.81 -12.10
N LEU A 54 2.71 -22.92 -13.00
CA LEU A 54 1.88 -22.49 -14.12
C LEU A 54 2.39 -23.14 -15.41
N SER A 55 1.47 -23.48 -16.31
CA SER A 55 1.82 -23.91 -17.66
C SER A 55 2.04 -22.70 -18.57
N ASN A 56 2.84 -22.88 -19.62
CA ASN A 56 3.09 -21.84 -20.63
C ASN A 56 1.79 -21.30 -21.25
N GLU A 57 0.80 -22.17 -21.45
CA GLU A 57 -0.52 -21.79 -21.96
C GLU A 57 -1.24 -20.87 -20.98
N THR A 58 -1.18 -21.18 -19.68
CA THR A 58 -1.80 -20.37 -18.63
C THR A 58 -1.10 -19.02 -18.50
N GLU A 59 0.23 -18.97 -18.49
CA GLU A 59 0.97 -17.71 -18.48
C GLU A 59 0.62 -16.84 -19.70
N THR A 60 0.50 -17.45 -20.87
CA THR A 60 0.09 -16.75 -22.10
C THR A 60 -1.31 -16.15 -21.96
N GLN A 61 -2.27 -16.91 -21.45
CA GLN A 61 -3.65 -16.44 -21.25
C GLN A 61 -3.73 -15.31 -20.21
N LEU A 62 -2.99 -15.44 -19.10
CA LEU A 62 -2.90 -14.41 -18.07
C LEU A 62 -2.33 -13.11 -18.64
N ASN A 63 -1.19 -13.19 -19.33
CA ASN A 63 -0.53 -12.04 -19.96
C ASN A 63 -1.45 -11.34 -20.97
N GLN A 64 -2.15 -12.10 -21.81
CA GLN A 64 -3.10 -11.55 -22.78
C GLN A 64 -4.25 -10.80 -22.10
N MET A 65 -4.87 -11.40 -21.08
CA MET A 65 -5.99 -10.81 -20.36
C MET A 65 -5.60 -9.53 -19.61
N ILE A 66 -4.44 -9.56 -18.94
CA ILE A 66 -3.92 -8.41 -18.20
C ILE A 66 -3.54 -7.28 -19.15
N ALA A 67 -2.83 -7.57 -20.24
CA ALA A 67 -2.46 -6.56 -21.24
C ALA A 67 -3.69 -5.96 -21.94
N GLN A 68 -4.80 -6.70 -22.07
CA GLN A 68 -6.05 -6.15 -22.56
C GLN A 68 -6.69 -5.18 -21.58
N LEU A 69 -6.72 -5.52 -20.28
CA LEU A 69 -7.22 -4.63 -19.23
C LEU A 69 -6.39 -3.34 -19.15
N GLU A 70 -5.07 -3.45 -19.14
CA GLU A 70 -4.17 -2.30 -19.09
C GLU A 70 -4.42 -1.36 -20.29
N ARG A 71 -4.54 -1.90 -21.51
CA ARG A 71 -4.86 -1.07 -22.70
C ARG A 71 -6.22 -0.39 -22.59
N LYS A 72 -7.19 -1.02 -21.93
CA LYS A 72 -8.57 -0.54 -21.84
C LYS A 72 -8.74 0.57 -20.81
N ASN A 73 -8.16 0.44 -19.61
CA ASN A 73 -8.37 1.41 -18.52
C ASN A 73 -7.09 1.79 -17.76
N GLY A 74 -5.93 1.30 -18.18
CA GLY A 74 -4.63 1.61 -17.58
C GLY A 74 -4.33 0.89 -16.27
N THR A 75 -5.18 -0.05 -15.83
CA THR A 75 -4.97 -0.84 -14.60
C THR A 75 -3.87 -1.87 -14.81
N GLU A 76 -2.98 -2.00 -13.83
CA GLU A 76 -1.85 -2.92 -13.88
C GLU A 76 -2.11 -4.09 -12.94
N ILE A 77 -2.01 -5.33 -13.44
CA ILE A 77 -2.08 -6.54 -12.61
C ILE A 77 -0.77 -7.31 -12.80
N ALA A 78 -0.10 -7.69 -11.73
CA ALA A 78 1.02 -8.62 -11.77
C ALA A 78 0.61 -9.95 -11.14
N VAL A 79 0.99 -11.07 -11.77
CA VAL A 79 0.80 -12.41 -11.20
C VAL A 79 2.17 -12.99 -10.91
N VAL A 80 2.41 -13.37 -9.65
CA VAL A 80 3.70 -13.85 -9.20
C VAL A 80 3.51 -15.15 -8.46
N THR A 81 4.26 -16.18 -8.83
CA THR A 81 4.40 -17.39 -8.01
C THR A 81 5.79 -17.43 -7.42
N VAL A 82 5.89 -17.87 -6.17
CA VAL A 82 7.15 -18.11 -5.47
C VAL A 82 7.11 -19.47 -4.77
N PRO A 83 8.26 -20.15 -4.65
CA PRO A 83 8.33 -21.40 -3.93
C PRO A 83 7.99 -21.20 -2.44
N GLU A 84 8.49 -20.13 -1.81
CA GLU A 84 8.21 -19.77 -0.41
C GLU A 84 8.45 -18.26 -0.21
N THR A 85 7.86 -17.64 0.82
CA THR A 85 8.07 -16.22 1.14
C THR A 85 9.01 -15.98 2.32
N ALA A 86 9.45 -17.03 3.01
CA ALA A 86 10.50 -16.95 4.00
C ALA A 86 11.79 -16.37 3.36
N PRO A 87 12.54 -15.50 4.08
CA PRO A 87 12.45 -15.23 5.51
C PRO A 87 11.55 -14.03 5.87
N ALA A 88 10.67 -13.56 4.98
CA ALA A 88 9.74 -12.49 5.32
C ALA A 88 8.83 -12.91 6.49
N ALA A 89 8.39 -11.93 7.31
CA ALA A 89 7.63 -12.26 8.52
C ALA A 89 6.23 -12.84 8.21
N SER A 90 5.71 -12.58 7.01
CA SER A 90 4.52 -13.23 6.48
C SER A 90 4.44 -13.13 4.95
N PRO A 91 3.68 -14.02 4.28
CA PRO A 91 3.40 -13.89 2.85
C PRO A 91 2.76 -12.54 2.49
N ARG A 92 1.92 -11.98 3.38
CA ARG A 92 1.33 -10.65 3.18
C ARG A 92 2.40 -9.56 3.17
N GLU A 93 3.29 -9.56 4.15
CA GLU A 93 4.38 -8.57 4.18
C GLU A 93 5.29 -8.68 2.96
N PHE A 94 5.61 -9.90 2.53
CA PHE A 94 6.35 -10.13 1.28
C PHE A 94 5.60 -9.53 0.08
N THR A 95 4.30 -9.78 -0.02
CA THR A 95 3.44 -9.26 -1.10
C THR A 95 3.43 -7.74 -1.11
N THR A 96 3.16 -7.09 0.02
CA THR A 96 3.14 -5.62 0.12
C THR A 96 4.52 -5.02 -0.22
N LYS A 97 5.62 -5.64 0.24
CA LYS A 97 6.98 -5.20 -0.11
C LYS A 97 7.26 -5.36 -1.59
N LEU A 98 6.90 -6.49 -2.18
CA LEU A 98 7.08 -6.74 -3.61
C LEU A 98 6.27 -5.77 -4.46
N PHE A 99 5.00 -5.52 -4.08
CA PHE A 99 4.14 -4.54 -4.72
C PHE A 99 4.80 -3.17 -4.78
N ASN A 100 5.26 -2.68 -3.62
CA ASN A 100 5.86 -1.36 -3.50
C ASN A 100 7.25 -1.29 -4.14
N TYR A 101 8.03 -2.37 -4.05
CA TYR A 101 9.35 -2.48 -4.67
C TYR A 101 9.26 -2.44 -6.20
N TRP A 102 8.28 -3.13 -6.77
CA TRP A 102 8.01 -3.09 -8.21
C TRP A 102 7.29 -1.80 -8.62
N GLY A 103 6.60 -1.12 -7.70
CA GLY A 103 5.85 0.11 -7.98
C GLY A 103 4.58 -0.14 -8.79
N ILE A 104 3.88 -1.23 -8.49
CA ILE A 104 2.76 -1.74 -9.30
C ILE A 104 1.60 -0.76 -9.28
N GLY A 105 1.17 -0.32 -10.47
CA GLY A 105 0.17 0.72 -10.68
C GLY A 105 0.77 1.96 -11.37
N LYS A 106 -0.08 2.72 -12.06
CA LYS A 106 0.34 3.98 -12.67
C LYS A 106 0.51 5.07 -11.62
N LYS A 107 1.58 5.86 -11.75
CA LYS A 107 1.86 7.01 -10.89
C LYS A 107 0.65 7.93 -10.76
N GLY A 108 0.26 8.25 -9.52
CA GLY A 108 -0.87 9.15 -9.23
C GLY A 108 -2.26 8.56 -9.50
N LYS A 109 -2.35 7.34 -10.04
CA LYS A 109 -3.59 6.57 -10.14
C LYS A 109 -3.66 5.44 -9.12
N ASP A 110 -2.52 4.91 -8.68
CA ASP A 110 -2.42 3.81 -7.71
C ASP A 110 -3.36 2.64 -8.04
N ASN A 111 -3.49 2.33 -9.32
CA ASN A 111 -4.42 1.35 -9.89
C ASN A 111 -3.72 0.01 -10.16
N GLY A 112 -2.87 -0.42 -9.24
CA GLY A 112 -2.12 -1.67 -9.32
C GLY A 112 -2.77 -2.80 -8.54
N VAL A 113 -2.57 -4.05 -8.99
CA VAL A 113 -2.91 -5.27 -8.27
C VAL A 113 -1.72 -6.23 -8.34
N LEU A 114 -1.33 -6.82 -7.21
CA LEU A 114 -0.40 -7.96 -7.19
C LEU A 114 -1.14 -9.20 -6.70
N PHE A 115 -1.17 -10.24 -7.51
CA PHE A 115 -1.65 -11.57 -7.15
C PHE A 115 -0.44 -12.48 -6.93
N LEU A 116 -0.10 -12.70 -5.65
CA LEU A 116 0.97 -13.59 -5.23
C LEU A 116 0.44 -14.97 -4.85
N ILE A 117 1.11 -16.02 -5.35
CA ILE A 117 0.95 -17.41 -4.93
C ILE A 117 2.25 -17.90 -4.31
N SER A 118 2.24 -18.21 -3.02
CA SER A 118 3.35 -18.89 -2.35
C SER A 118 3.03 -20.38 -2.17
N LYS A 119 3.74 -21.23 -2.89
CA LYS A 119 3.48 -22.67 -2.95
C LYS A 119 3.77 -23.37 -1.62
N GLY A 120 4.94 -23.10 -1.03
CA GLY A 120 5.42 -23.67 0.23
C GLY A 120 4.59 -23.21 1.42
N ASP A 121 4.26 -21.92 1.46
CA ASP A 121 3.38 -21.35 2.49
C ASP A 121 1.91 -21.79 2.35
N ARG A 122 1.55 -22.41 1.20
CA ARG A 122 0.18 -22.71 0.79
C ARG A 122 -0.74 -21.50 0.94
N ARG A 123 -0.22 -20.33 0.53
CA ARG A 123 -0.84 -19.01 0.75
C ARG A 123 -0.97 -18.24 -0.55
N VAL A 124 -2.14 -17.63 -0.74
CA VAL A 124 -2.39 -16.63 -1.78
C VAL A 124 -2.61 -15.29 -1.11
N GLU A 125 -2.04 -14.25 -1.70
CA GLU A 125 -2.25 -12.86 -1.31
C GLU A 125 -2.58 -12.06 -2.57
N ILE A 126 -3.58 -11.19 -2.47
CA ILE A 126 -3.88 -10.19 -3.49
C ILE A 126 -3.77 -8.83 -2.81
N GLU A 127 -2.79 -8.05 -3.22
CA GLU A 127 -2.56 -6.68 -2.77
C GLU A 127 -3.11 -5.71 -3.80
N THR A 128 -3.82 -4.68 -3.35
CA THR A 128 -4.41 -3.65 -4.21
C THR A 128 -3.83 -2.26 -3.91
N GLY A 129 -3.65 -1.46 -4.95
CA GLY A 129 -3.28 -0.06 -4.82
C GLY A 129 -4.46 0.82 -4.39
N TYR A 130 -4.16 1.95 -3.77
CA TYR A 130 -5.16 2.86 -3.19
C TYR A 130 -6.27 3.29 -4.17
N GLY A 131 -5.93 3.55 -5.44
CA GLY A 131 -6.86 4.12 -6.40
C GLY A 131 -7.95 3.15 -6.88
N ILE A 132 -7.83 1.86 -6.57
CA ILE A 132 -8.81 0.84 -6.93
C ILE A 132 -9.49 0.20 -5.72
N GLU A 133 -9.19 0.61 -4.48
CA GLU A 133 -9.81 0.06 -3.27
C GLU A 133 -11.34 0.21 -3.27
N ALA A 134 -11.88 1.27 -3.87
CA ALA A 134 -13.32 1.45 -4.02
C ALA A 134 -13.97 0.41 -4.96
N ILE A 135 -13.21 -0.13 -5.92
CA ILE A 135 -13.67 -1.10 -6.91
C ILE A 135 -13.40 -2.55 -6.44
N LEU A 136 -12.25 -2.74 -5.80
CA LEU A 136 -11.73 -3.98 -5.24
C LEU A 136 -11.41 -3.82 -3.74
N PRO A 137 -12.42 -3.64 -2.89
CA PRO A 137 -12.20 -3.64 -1.44
C PRO A 137 -11.83 -5.04 -0.95
N ASP A 138 -11.15 -5.13 0.19
CA ASP A 138 -10.68 -6.38 0.81
C ASP A 138 -11.76 -7.47 0.85
N ALA A 139 -13.01 -7.11 1.15
CA ALA A 139 -14.12 -8.06 1.21
C ALA A 139 -14.41 -8.71 -0.15
N LYS A 140 -14.34 -7.94 -1.25
CA LYS A 140 -14.54 -8.43 -2.60
C LYS A 140 -13.36 -9.28 -3.06
N VAL A 141 -12.14 -8.84 -2.77
CA VAL A 141 -10.92 -9.61 -3.04
C VAL A 141 -10.93 -10.94 -2.28
N GLY A 142 -11.27 -10.90 -0.99
CA GLY A 142 -11.40 -12.10 -0.15
C GLY A 142 -12.48 -13.05 -0.67
N ASN A 143 -13.60 -12.53 -1.18
CA ASN A 143 -14.63 -13.35 -1.82
C ASN A 143 -14.10 -14.05 -3.07
N ILE A 144 -13.38 -13.34 -3.95
CA ILE A 144 -12.74 -13.93 -5.14
C ILE A 144 -11.78 -15.06 -4.72
N ILE A 145 -10.94 -14.81 -3.70
CA ILE A 145 -10.02 -15.81 -3.18
C ILE A 145 -10.76 -17.05 -2.69
N ASN A 146 -11.82 -16.88 -1.91
CA ASN A 146 -12.54 -17.99 -1.30
C ASN A 146 -13.39 -18.78 -2.31
N THR A 147 -13.93 -18.13 -3.34
CA THR A 147 -14.89 -18.73 -4.26
C THR A 147 -14.29 -19.19 -5.58
N GLN A 148 -13.29 -18.48 -6.11
CA GLN A 148 -12.71 -18.77 -7.43
C GLN A 148 -11.35 -19.44 -7.34
N ILE A 149 -10.52 -19.02 -6.38
CA ILE A 149 -9.10 -19.42 -6.31
C ILE A 149 -8.90 -20.64 -5.42
N THR A 150 -9.20 -20.50 -4.12
CA THR A 150 -8.92 -21.50 -3.08
C THR A 150 -9.51 -22.89 -3.39
N PRO A 151 -10.74 -23.03 -3.94
CA PRO A 151 -11.27 -24.35 -4.26
C PRO A 151 -10.46 -25.13 -5.30
N GLN A 152 -9.81 -24.45 -6.25
CA GLN A 152 -8.98 -25.09 -7.27
C GLN A 152 -7.59 -25.44 -6.72
N TYR A 153 -6.98 -24.53 -5.93
CA TYR A 153 -5.68 -24.79 -5.31
C TYR A 153 -5.74 -25.98 -4.32
N LYS A 154 -6.88 -26.16 -3.63
CA LYS A 154 -7.12 -27.37 -2.81
C LYS A 154 -7.10 -28.68 -3.60
N LYS A 155 -7.38 -28.64 -4.90
CA LYS A 155 -7.28 -29.79 -5.82
C LYS A 155 -5.89 -29.91 -6.46
N GLY A 156 -4.97 -29.01 -6.14
CA GLY A 156 -3.67 -28.90 -6.81
C GLY A 156 -3.73 -28.24 -8.18
N ASP A 157 -4.88 -27.69 -8.59
CA ASP A 157 -5.04 -27.05 -9.90
C ASP A 157 -4.73 -25.55 -9.82
N PHE A 158 -3.42 -25.24 -9.87
CA PHE A 158 -2.92 -23.87 -9.85
C PHE A 158 -3.23 -23.11 -11.13
N ASN A 159 -3.28 -23.79 -12.27
CA ASN A 159 -3.59 -23.17 -13.56
C ASN A 159 -5.02 -22.61 -13.55
N SER A 160 -6.01 -23.48 -13.28
CA SER A 160 -7.41 -23.06 -13.27
C SER A 160 -7.71 -22.02 -12.18
N GLY A 161 -7.13 -22.18 -10.98
CA GLY A 161 -7.33 -21.24 -9.88
C GLY A 161 -6.80 -19.84 -10.18
N THR A 162 -5.59 -19.75 -10.76
CA THR A 162 -4.95 -18.46 -11.08
C THR A 162 -5.65 -17.77 -12.25
N LEU A 163 -6.05 -18.53 -13.27
CA LEU A 163 -6.81 -18.02 -14.41
C LEU A 163 -8.20 -17.51 -13.97
N ALA A 164 -8.93 -18.29 -13.16
CA ALA A 164 -10.24 -17.90 -12.66
C ALA A 164 -10.17 -16.66 -11.75
N GLY A 165 -9.18 -16.61 -10.86
CA GLY A 165 -8.94 -15.45 -10.00
C GLY A 165 -8.63 -14.18 -10.79
N THR A 166 -7.70 -14.27 -11.75
CA THR A 166 -7.32 -13.13 -12.60
C THR A 166 -8.50 -12.66 -13.45
N LYS A 167 -9.28 -13.57 -14.01
CA LYS A 167 -10.51 -13.23 -14.74
C LYS A 167 -11.53 -12.50 -13.86
N ALA A 168 -11.74 -12.95 -12.62
CA ALA A 168 -12.65 -12.29 -11.70
C ALA A 168 -12.17 -10.87 -11.32
N LEU A 169 -10.86 -10.67 -11.14
CA LEU A 169 -10.27 -9.35 -10.94
C LEU A 169 -10.50 -8.44 -12.15
N VAL A 170 -10.23 -8.94 -13.37
CA VAL A 170 -10.46 -8.20 -14.62
C VAL A 170 -11.92 -7.77 -14.74
N VAL A 171 -12.88 -8.70 -14.59
CA VAL A 171 -14.31 -8.37 -14.64
C VAL A 171 -14.69 -7.29 -13.62
N ALA A 172 -14.19 -7.40 -12.40
CA ALA A 172 -14.45 -6.44 -11.35
C ALA A 172 -13.89 -5.04 -11.67
N LEU A 173 -12.75 -4.95 -12.36
CA LEU A 173 -12.05 -3.71 -12.75
C LEU A 173 -12.54 -3.11 -14.06
N GLU A 174 -13.15 -3.91 -14.94
CA GLU A 174 -13.75 -3.45 -16.19
C GLU A 174 -15.14 -2.86 -16.01
N THR A 175 -15.87 -3.29 -14.98
CA THR A 175 -17.23 -2.84 -14.73
C THR A 175 -17.20 -1.38 -14.25
N PRO A 176 -17.73 -0.41 -15.03
CA PRO A 176 -17.84 0.95 -14.55
C PRO A 176 -18.74 0.95 -13.31
N GLN A 177 -18.25 1.47 -12.19
CA GLN A 177 -19.13 1.87 -11.09
C GLN A 177 -20.14 2.84 -11.69
N ALA A 178 -21.42 2.46 -11.68
CA ALA A 178 -22.53 3.35 -11.99
C ALA A 178 -22.46 4.56 -11.04
N SER A 179 -21.72 5.57 -11.46
CA SER A 179 -21.57 6.82 -10.78
C SER A 179 -22.70 7.72 -11.26
N SER A 180 -23.83 7.74 -10.54
CA SER A 180 -24.69 8.92 -10.37
C SER A 180 -25.99 8.55 -9.62
N VAL A 181 -26.02 8.72 -8.30
CA VAL A 181 -27.21 9.33 -7.69
C VAL A 181 -26.93 10.82 -7.68
N SER A 182 -27.23 11.47 -8.79
CA SER A 182 -27.50 12.89 -8.82
C SER A 182 -28.74 13.13 -7.96
N LYS A 183 -28.56 13.52 -6.70
CA LYS A 183 -29.59 14.31 -6.01
C LYS A 183 -29.50 15.72 -6.58
N GLU A 184 -30.22 15.96 -7.68
CA GLU A 184 -30.76 17.30 -7.91
C GLU A 184 -31.82 17.56 -6.84
N PRO A 185 -31.72 18.65 -6.06
CA PRO A 185 -32.86 19.15 -5.31
C PRO A 185 -33.79 19.88 -6.29
N THR A 186 -35.01 19.38 -6.43
CA THR A 186 -36.14 20.11 -7.02
C THR A 186 -36.33 21.46 -6.32
N PRO A 187 -36.23 22.60 -7.02
CA PRO A 187 -36.75 23.86 -6.50
C PRO A 187 -38.17 24.06 -7.03
N THR A 188 -39.14 24.02 -6.11
CA THR A 188 -40.49 24.51 -6.33
C THR A 188 -40.44 26.00 -6.69
N ALA A 189 -41.07 26.34 -7.81
CA ALA A 189 -41.23 27.71 -8.29
C ALA A 189 -42.11 28.56 -7.34
N ILE A 190 -41.65 29.77 -7.01
CA ILE A 190 -42.50 30.93 -6.77
C ILE A 190 -41.89 32.15 -7.48
N ALA A 191 -42.72 32.80 -8.27
CA ALA A 191 -42.45 33.92 -9.14
C ALA A 191 -42.16 35.24 -8.39
N SER A 192 -41.36 36.11 -9.01
CA SER A 192 -41.74 37.48 -9.44
C SER A 192 -40.52 38.42 -9.54
N GLY A 193 -40.36 39.09 -10.69
CA GLY A 193 -40.01 40.52 -10.71
C GLY A 193 -38.63 40.98 -11.18
N LYS A 194 -38.54 41.23 -12.51
CA LYS A 194 -37.90 42.37 -13.20
C LYS A 194 -36.36 42.54 -13.27
N PRO A 195 -35.86 43.20 -14.34
CA PRO A 195 -34.50 43.06 -14.85
C PRO A 195 -33.59 44.24 -14.47
N TYR A 196 -32.28 43.99 -14.34
CA TYR A 196 -31.29 45.05 -14.43
C TYR A 196 -30.10 44.69 -15.33
N THR A 197 -29.75 45.71 -16.08
CA THR A 197 -28.80 45.95 -17.16
C THR A 197 -27.33 45.64 -16.87
N THR A 198 -26.67 45.22 -17.96
CA THR A 198 -25.27 45.41 -18.36
C THR A 198 -24.54 46.60 -17.76
N LEU A 199 -23.28 46.42 -17.34
CA LEU A 199 -22.22 47.42 -17.49
C LEU A 199 -20.87 46.71 -17.73
N ASP A 200 -20.29 47.08 -18.85
CA ASP A 200 -18.95 46.76 -19.36
C ASP A 200 -17.82 47.45 -18.56
N ASP A 201 -16.60 47.20 -19.02
CA ASP A 201 -15.37 48.01 -18.92
C ASP A 201 -14.27 47.60 -17.91
N GLN A 202 -13.32 46.80 -18.45
CA GLN A 202 -11.87 47.06 -18.36
C GLN A 202 -11.56 48.38 -19.13
N PRO A 203 -10.50 49.17 -18.84
CA PRO A 203 -9.14 48.72 -19.20
C PRO A 203 -7.91 49.38 -18.49
N SER A 204 -6.76 48.78 -18.83
CA SER A 204 -5.45 49.40 -19.08
C SER A 204 -4.46 49.74 -17.93
N ALA A 205 -3.34 49.01 -18.00
CA ALA A 205 -1.94 49.48 -18.05
C ALA A 205 -1.44 50.54 -17.04
N ARG A 206 -0.39 50.17 -16.30
CA ARG A 206 0.88 50.94 -16.34
C ARG A 206 2.05 50.13 -15.78
N SER A 207 3.10 50.06 -16.57
CA SER A 207 4.47 49.72 -16.19
C SER A 207 5.04 50.77 -15.23
N GLN A 208 5.84 50.34 -14.26
CA GLN A 208 7.07 51.04 -13.89
C GLN A 208 7.99 50.13 -13.08
N ASN A 209 9.13 49.89 -13.72
CA ASN A 209 10.38 49.35 -13.23
C ASN A 209 10.92 50.26 -12.11
N LEU A 210 11.49 49.72 -11.03
CA LEU A 210 12.61 50.36 -10.30
C LEU A 210 13.21 49.38 -9.26
N GLN A 211 14.50 49.10 -9.47
CA GLN A 211 15.56 48.86 -8.48
C GLN A 211 15.66 47.49 -7.76
N GLN A 212 16.52 46.63 -8.33
CA GLN A 212 17.38 45.70 -7.59
C GLN A 212 18.47 46.45 -6.81
N PRO A 213 18.92 45.91 -5.67
CA PRO A 213 20.31 45.99 -5.27
C PRO A 213 20.98 44.61 -5.36
N THR A 214 22.08 44.59 -6.08
CA THR A 214 23.16 43.60 -6.00
C THR A 214 23.98 43.86 -4.74
N GLU A 215 24.28 42.83 -3.96
CA GLU A 215 25.50 42.83 -3.13
C GLU A 215 26.25 41.51 -3.29
N ASP A 216 27.49 41.68 -3.71
CA ASP A 216 28.55 40.70 -3.85
C ASP A 216 29.08 40.25 -2.49
N GLY A 217 29.51 39.00 -2.42
CA GLY A 217 30.12 38.41 -1.22
C GLY A 217 30.98 37.19 -1.55
N ASN A 218 31.98 37.39 -2.40
CA ASN A 218 33.21 36.60 -2.53
C ASN A 218 33.78 36.29 -1.11
N VAL A 219 34.27 35.11 -0.71
CA VAL A 219 35.53 34.37 -1.02
C VAL A 219 35.59 33.13 -0.05
N PRO A 220 36.59 32.24 -0.04
CA PRO A 220 37.33 31.59 -1.12
C PRO A 220 37.48 30.06 -0.91
N TRP A 221 37.96 29.43 -1.97
CA TRP A 221 38.48 28.08 -2.07
C TRP A 221 39.95 28.10 -1.64
N LEU A 222 40.34 27.32 -0.62
CA LEU A 222 41.74 26.92 -0.42
C LEU A 222 41.85 25.64 0.42
N LEU A 223 42.60 24.70 -0.17
CA LEU A 223 43.06 23.44 0.38
C LEU A 223 44.01 23.66 1.57
N LEU A 224 43.88 22.85 2.61
CA LEU A 224 45.04 22.40 3.40
C LEU A 224 44.92 20.90 3.71
N VAL A 225 45.90 20.18 3.19
CA VAL A 225 46.31 18.83 3.59
C VAL A 225 46.96 18.94 4.98
N GLY A 226 46.57 18.07 5.90
CA GLY A 226 47.23 17.94 7.20
C GLY A 226 46.41 17.07 8.15
N GLY A 227 46.96 15.90 8.50
CA GLY A 227 46.25 14.81 9.17
C GLY A 227 45.79 15.08 10.60
N GLY A 228 44.92 14.19 11.08
CA GLY A 228 44.48 14.20 12.47
C GLY A 228 43.11 13.54 12.64
N LEU A 229 43.09 12.22 12.61
CA LEU A 229 41.93 11.40 12.95
C LEU A 229 41.60 11.58 14.45
N VAL A 230 40.56 12.36 14.77
CA VAL A 230 39.91 12.32 16.09
C VAL A 230 38.42 12.06 15.87
N LEU A 231 38.07 10.77 15.96
CA LEU A 231 36.70 10.30 16.01
C LEU A 231 36.13 10.60 17.40
N ALA A 232 35.53 11.79 17.57
CA ALA A 232 34.53 12.00 18.61
C ALA A 232 33.16 11.66 18.00
N GLY A 233 32.75 10.40 18.19
CA GLY A 233 31.45 9.88 17.79
C GLY A 233 30.32 10.55 18.57
N GLY A 234 29.82 11.66 18.04
CA GLY A 234 28.51 12.19 18.35
C GLY A 234 27.64 12.13 17.11
N THR A 235 27.03 10.97 16.83
CA THR A 235 26.00 10.90 15.80
C THR A 235 24.76 11.62 16.33
N ALA A 236 24.69 12.94 16.12
CA ALA A 236 23.41 13.61 16.04
C ALA A 236 22.68 12.96 14.87
N ALA A 237 21.76 12.04 15.18
CA ALA A 237 20.81 11.53 14.22
C ALA A 237 19.96 12.73 13.78
N CYS A 238 20.39 13.42 12.73
CA CYS A 238 19.57 14.39 12.02
C CYS A 238 18.37 13.63 11.47
N VAL A 239 17.29 13.58 12.26
CA VAL A 239 15.98 13.10 11.80
C VAL A 239 15.62 13.99 10.63
N LYS A 240 15.80 13.46 9.42
CA LYS A 240 15.48 14.13 8.16
C LYS A 240 13.95 14.27 8.13
N ARG A 241 13.40 15.27 8.84
CA ARG A 241 11.97 15.58 8.80
C ARG A 241 11.63 15.88 7.35
N SER A 242 10.72 15.10 6.79
CA SER A 242 10.21 15.32 5.44
C SER A 242 9.66 16.74 5.37
N ARG A 243 10.23 17.55 4.48
CA ARG A 243 9.77 18.91 4.20
C ARG A 243 8.58 18.79 3.27
N VAL A 244 7.47 19.41 3.63
CA VAL A 244 6.27 19.44 2.80
C VAL A 244 5.90 20.88 2.52
N LEU A 245 5.78 21.20 1.25
CA LEU A 245 5.22 22.48 0.81
C LEU A 245 3.70 22.37 0.88
N ILE A 246 3.08 23.28 1.64
CA ILE A 246 1.63 23.43 1.70
C ILE A 246 1.26 24.85 1.34
N GLU A 247 0.10 25.00 0.70
CA GLU A 247 -0.47 26.31 0.42
C GLU A 247 -0.70 27.08 1.73
N PRO A 248 -0.60 28.42 1.73
CA PRO A 248 -0.72 29.22 2.96
C PRO A 248 -2.14 29.19 3.55
N GLU A 249 -3.14 28.81 2.75
CA GLU A 249 -4.53 28.61 3.12
C GLU A 249 -5.08 27.35 2.45
N GLY A 250 -6.03 26.69 3.11
CA GLY A 250 -6.69 25.50 2.59
C GLY A 250 -6.78 24.38 3.61
N HIS A 251 -7.07 23.18 3.10
CA HIS A 251 -7.21 21.96 3.88
C HIS A 251 -6.37 20.84 3.28
N SER A 252 -5.68 20.08 4.11
CA SER A 252 -4.98 18.86 3.69
C SER A 252 -5.19 17.73 4.67
N ARG A 253 -5.38 16.52 4.14
CA ARG A 253 -5.45 15.29 4.93
C ARG A 253 -4.16 14.52 4.74
N LEU A 254 -3.52 14.16 5.84
CA LEU A 254 -2.24 13.45 5.85
C LEU A 254 -2.35 12.17 6.69
N ARG A 255 -1.70 11.12 6.20
CA ARG A 255 -1.40 9.90 6.98
C ARG A 255 0.04 9.97 7.50
N GLY A 256 0.23 9.70 8.80
CA GLY A 256 1.55 9.68 9.46
C GLY A 256 1.83 10.85 10.43
N SER A 257 3.10 10.98 10.85
CA SER A 257 3.52 11.90 11.92
C SER A 257 3.79 13.34 11.44
N SER A 258 3.96 14.25 12.41
CA SER A 258 4.29 15.67 12.23
C SER A 258 5.47 15.88 11.27
N ARG A 259 5.26 16.78 10.29
CA ARG A 259 6.24 17.15 9.25
C ARG A 259 6.66 18.60 9.43
N LEU A 260 7.76 19.00 8.80
CA LEU A 260 8.11 20.41 8.71
C LEU A 260 7.36 21.02 7.52
N PHE A 261 6.42 21.92 7.79
CA PHE A 261 5.65 22.60 6.75
C PHE A 261 6.34 23.89 6.30
N LEU A 262 6.50 24.01 4.99
CA LEU A 262 6.97 25.22 4.32
C LEU A 262 5.82 25.79 3.49
N CYS A 263 5.72 27.12 3.45
CA CYS A 263 4.73 27.79 2.62
C CYS A 263 5.08 27.61 1.13
N ALA A 264 4.12 27.19 0.32
CA ALA A 264 4.30 27.01 -1.12
C ALA A 264 4.65 28.33 -1.86
N ASN A 265 4.23 29.48 -1.33
CA ASN A 265 4.44 30.78 -1.98
C ASN A 265 5.82 31.37 -1.70
N CYS A 266 6.33 31.27 -0.46
CA CYS A 266 7.58 31.92 -0.05
C CYS A 266 8.66 30.96 0.46
N ASN A 267 8.39 29.65 0.50
CA ASN A 267 9.27 28.59 1.02
C ASN A 267 9.72 28.75 2.49
N LYS A 268 9.11 29.66 3.25
CA LYS A 268 9.42 29.87 4.67
C LYS A 268 8.67 28.86 5.56
N PRO A 269 9.24 28.50 6.72
CA PRO A 269 8.59 27.61 7.67
C PRO A 269 7.30 28.23 8.20
N MET A 270 6.28 27.39 8.36
CA MET A 270 4.98 27.78 8.88
C MET A 270 4.93 27.60 10.39
N ASN A 271 4.17 28.46 11.05
CA ASN A 271 3.98 28.43 12.50
C ASN A 271 2.64 27.78 12.83
N LYS A 272 2.64 26.91 13.85
CA LYS A 272 1.41 26.30 14.35
C LYS A 272 0.48 27.38 14.90
N VAL A 273 -0.79 27.33 14.52
CA VAL A 273 -1.87 28.16 15.06
C VAL A 273 -2.37 27.55 16.36
N GLU A 274 -2.90 28.39 17.26
CA GLU A 274 -3.47 27.93 18.52
C GLU A 274 -4.67 27.00 18.30
N ASP A 275 -4.73 25.90 19.06
CA ASP A 275 -5.74 24.86 18.86
C ASP A 275 -7.19 25.37 19.11
N THR A 276 -7.36 26.44 19.89
CA THR A 276 -8.66 27.08 20.17
C THR A 276 -9.28 27.71 18.92
N ILE A 277 -8.47 28.37 18.09
CA ILE A 277 -8.87 28.97 16.81
C ILE A 277 -9.26 27.88 15.81
N ILE A 278 -8.58 26.73 15.86
CA ILE A 278 -8.92 25.58 15.01
C ILE A 278 -10.27 25.02 15.42
N GLN A 279 -10.48 24.77 16.71
CA GLN A 279 -11.72 24.21 17.22
C GLN A 279 -12.94 25.07 16.91
N SER A 280 -12.85 26.41 16.90
CA SER A 280 -13.99 27.24 16.51
C SER A 280 -14.35 27.07 15.03
N THR A 281 -13.34 26.88 14.18
CA THR A 281 -13.46 26.79 12.71
C THR A 281 -13.96 25.42 12.23
N LEU A 282 -13.66 24.34 12.95
CA LEU A 282 -14.05 22.98 12.55
C LEU A 282 -15.57 22.78 12.47
N SER A 283 -15.99 22.02 11.47
CA SER A 283 -17.37 21.56 11.32
C SER A 283 -17.80 20.59 12.43
N LYS A 284 -19.11 20.36 12.57
CA LYS A 284 -19.64 19.43 13.58
C LYS A 284 -19.06 18.01 13.44
N PRO A 285 -18.97 17.39 12.25
CA PRO A 285 -18.35 16.07 12.08
C PRO A 285 -16.87 16.04 12.44
N GLU A 286 -16.10 17.07 12.06
CA GLU A 286 -14.66 17.17 12.36
C GLU A 286 -14.41 17.28 13.86
N LYS A 287 -15.22 18.08 14.57
CA LYS A 287 -15.18 18.17 16.04
C LYS A 287 -15.42 16.81 16.71
N VAL A 288 -16.36 16.03 16.19
CA VAL A 288 -16.63 14.67 16.68
C VAL A 288 -15.44 13.75 16.39
N ALA A 289 -14.87 13.79 15.18
CA ALA A 289 -13.71 12.98 14.83
C ALA A 289 -12.49 13.32 15.71
N GLN A 290 -12.27 14.60 16.00
CA GLN A 290 -11.24 15.04 16.94
C GLN A 290 -11.48 14.54 18.35
N LYS A 291 -12.73 14.61 18.82
CA LYS A 291 -13.10 14.09 20.15
C LYS A 291 -12.93 12.57 20.25
N LEU A 292 -13.18 11.83 19.18
CA LEU A 292 -12.96 10.38 19.11
C LEU A 292 -11.46 10.01 19.05
N GLY A 293 -10.59 10.97 18.74
CA GLY A 293 -9.17 10.71 18.47
C GLY A 293 -8.94 9.98 17.14
N SER A 294 -9.93 10.00 16.24
CA SER A 294 -9.85 9.36 14.93
C SER A 294 -9.17 10.25 13.91
N VAL A 295 -9.30 11.57 14.05
CA VAL A 295 -8.60 12.59 13.26
C VAL A 295 -8.08 13.67 14.19
N ARG A 296 -6.86 14.14 13.99
CA ARG A 296 -6.30 15.26 14.74
C ARG A 296 -6.11 16.45 13.80
N PHE A 297 -6.71 17.60 14.13
CA PHE A 297 -6.58 18.81 13.32
C PHE A 297 -5.52 19.75 13.91
N GLU A 298 -4.66 20.29 13.05
CA GLU A 298 -3.68 21.34 13.38
C GLU A 298 -3.79 22.46 12.34
N GLY A 299 -3.66 23.71 12.77
CA GLY A 299 -3.54 24.84 11.83
C GLY A 299 -2.10 25.30 11.68
N TRP A 300 -1.75 25.76 10.48
CA TRP A 300 -0.43 26.26 10.14
C TRP A 300 -0.57 27.59 9.41
N LYS A 301 0.06 28.65 9.92
CA LYS A 301 0.06 29.97 9.29
C LYS A 301 1.45 30.36 8.80
N CYS A 302 1.51 30.96 7.62
CA CYS A 302 2.74 31.55 7.10
C CYS A 302 2.87 32.99 7.63
N PRO A 303 3.98 33.37 8.30
CA PRO A 303 4.12 34.71 8.86
C PRO A 303 4.11 35.85 7.82
N GLU A 304 4.45 35.56 6.56
CA GLU A 304 4.56 36.58 5.51
C GLU A 304 3.35 36.57 4.58
N CYS A 305 2.90 35.39 4.15
CA CYS A 305 1.81 35.29 3.20
C CYS A 305 0.43 35.44 3.86
N SER A 306 0.28 35.19 5.18
CA SER A 306 -1.05 35.18 5.82
C SER A 306 -1.78 36.52 5.79
N GLN A 307 -1.04 37.64 5.71
CA GLN A 307 -1.63 38.98 5.74
C GLN A 307 -2.33 39.37 4.43
N GLN A 308 -2.03 38.67 3.35
CA GLN A 308 -2.54 38.96 2.00
C GLN A 308 -3.70 38.03 1.59
N LEU A 309 -4.09 37.11 2.48
CA LEU A 309 -5.11 36.12 2.19
C LEU A 309 -6.50 36.60 2.61
N THR A 310 -7.52 36.14 1.90
CA THR A 310 -8.92 36.57 2.07
C THR A 310 -9.77 35.56 2.86
N GLY A 311 -9.20 34.40 3.23
CA GLY A 311 -9.87 33.31 3.93
C GLY A 311 -9.56 33.27 5.43
N LEU A 312 -9.28 32.06 5.94
CA LEU A 312 -9.03 31.80 7.37
C LEU A 312 -7.68 32.36 7.86
N GLY A 313 -6.77 32.73 6.96
CA GLY A 313 -5.41 33.16 7.24
C GLY A 313 -4.44 32.04 7.63
N PHE A 314 -4.89 30.78 7.56
CA PHE A 314 -4.09 29.60 7.88
C PHE A 314 -4.56 28.34 7.13
N HIS A 315 -3.67 27.38 7.00
CA HIS A 315 -3.91 26.07 6.42
C HIS A 315 -4.24 25.04 7.50
N THR A 316 -5.33 24.28 7.32
CA THR A 316 -5.72 23.22 8.27
C THR A 316 -5.21 21.87 7.79
N VAL A 317 -4.48 21.17 8.65
CA VAL A 317 -3.95 19.82 8.42
C VAL A 317 -4.68 18.83 9.31
N ALA A 318 -5.30 17.83 8.71
CA ALA A 318 -5.97 16.73 9.39
C ALA A 318 -5.09 15.46 9.34
N TYR A 319 -4.71 14.96 10.51
CA TYR A 319 -3.95 13.71 10.65
C TYR A 319 -4.89 12.57 10.98
N GLU A 320 -5.06 11.64 10.05
CA GLU A 320 -5.96 10.50 10.21
C GLU A 320 -5.30 9.36 10.99
N SER A 321 -6.07 8.75 11.90
CA SER A 321 -5.65 7.55 12.62
C SER A 321 -5.59 6.35 11.69
N HIS A 322 -4.56 5.51 11.87
CA HIS A 322 -4.40 4.24 11.16
C HIS A 322 -5.14 3.08 11.82
N SER A 323 -5.89 3.33 12.90
CA SER A 323 -6.59 2.29 13.63
C SER A 323 -7.78 1.75 12.83
N ALA A 324 -7.83 0.43 12.67
CA ALA A 324 -8.98 -0.27 12.08
C ALA A 324 -10.27 -0.16 12.94
N HIS A 325 -10.21 0.47 14.11
CA HIS A 325 -11.37 0.76 14.94
C HIS A 325 -12.21 1.94 14.42
N PHE A 326 -11.65 2.79 13.56
CA PHE A 326 -12.38 3.92 13.01
C PHE A 326 -12.62 3.76 11.52
N ARG A 327 -13.78 4.22 11.03
CA ARG A 327 -14.17 4.21 9.62
C ARG A 327 -14.81 5.53 9.22
N ASN A 328 -14.84 5.80 7.92
CA ASN A 328 -15.58 6.93 7.36
C ASN A 328 -17.07 6.65 7.39
N CYS A 329 -17.84 7.63 7.86
CA CYS A 329 -19.29 7.57 7.82
C CYS A 329 -19.78 7.84 6.39
N PRO A 330 -20.65 7.00 5.80
CA PRO A 330 -21.22 7.27 4.48
C PRO A 330 -22.17 8.48 4.48
N THR A 331 -22.74 8.84 5.64
CA THR A 331 -23.70 9.94 5.78
C THR A 331 -23.02 11.27 6.06
N CYS A 332 -22.11 11.34 7.04
CA CYS A 332 -21.43 12.60 7.40
C CYS A 332 -20.05 12.77 6.76
N GLN A 333 -19.59 11.80 5.96
CA GLN A 333 -18.33 11.83 5.19
C GLN A 333 -17.07 12.12 6.01
N GLU A 334 -17.09 11.82 7.30
CA GLU A 334 -15.97 12.03 8.22
C GLU A 334 -15.66 10.72 8.96
N LEU A 335 -14.44 10.60 9.50
CA LEU A 335 -13.91 9.43 10.21
C LEU A 335 -14.51 9.28 11.62
N THR A 336 -15.84 9.29 11.72
CA THR A 336 -16.62 9.35 12.98
C THR A 336 -17.31 8.03 13.33
N VAL A 337 -17.11 6.98 12.53
CA VAL A 337 -17.66 5.64 12.80
C VAL A 337 -16.70 4.86 13.67
N THR A 338 -17.19 4.31 14.78
CA THR A 338 -16.48 3.28 15.54
C THR A 338 -16.93 1.90 15.09
N HIS A 339 -15.96 1.09 14.68
CA HIS A 339 -16.12 -0.30 14.24
C HIS A 339 -15.82 -1.24 15.40
N ALA A 340 -16.87 -1.87 15.94
CA ALA A 340 -16.78 -2.82 17.03
C ALA A 340 -17.06 -4.24 16.56
N ARG A 341 -16.45 -5.21 17.26
CA ARG A 341 -16.61 -6.63 16.98
C ARG A 341 -16.93 -7.34 18.29
N LYS A 342 -18.01 -8.10 18.32
CA LYS A 342 -18.41 -8.91 19.46
C LYS A 342 -18.57 -10.35 19.03
N THR A 343 -17.76 -11.26 19.58
CA THR A 343 -17.92 -12.69 19.31
C THR A 343 -19.20 -13.19 19.97
N LEU A 344 -20.16 -13.65 19.17
CA LEU A 344 -21.39 -14.29 19.63
C LEU A 344 -21.14 -15.77 19.93
N LYS A 345 -20.49 -16.45 18.97
CA LYS A 345 -20.10 -17.86 19.09
C LYS A 345 -18.62 -17.97 18.78
N ARG A 346 -17.85 -18.53 19.71
CA ARG A 346 -16.42 -18.77 19.50
C ARG A 346 -16.23 -19.89 18.46
N PRO A 347 -15.28 -19.76 17.52
CA PRO A 347 -14.93 -20.86 16.64
C PRO A 347 -14.29 -21.99 17.44
N THR A 348 -14.53 -23.22 17.03
CA THR A 348 -13.83 -24.42 17.52
C THR A 348 -13.05 -25.04 16.37
N HIS A 349 -12.31 -26.13 16.61
CA HIS A 349 -11.68 -26.88 15.51
C HIS A 349 -12.70 -27.60 14.60
N TYR A 350 -13.93 -27.80 15.09
CA TYR A 350 -14.99 -28.56 14.43
C TYR A 350 -16.11 -27.70 13.86
N SER A 351 -16.30 -26.49 14.40
CA SER A 351 -17.37 -25.58 14.01
C SER A 351 -16.85 -24.16 13.83
N SER A 352 -17.36 -23.47 12.82
CA SER A 352 -17.19 -22.02 12.72
C SER A 352 -17.78 -21.31 13.93
N GLY A 353 -17.24 -20.12 14.19
CA GLY A 353 -17.82 -19.16 15.12
C GLY A 353 -18.66 -18.13 14.37
N THR A 354 -19.24 -17.21 15.12
CA THR A 354 -19.98 -16.06 14.60
C THR A 354 -19.58 -14.84 15.42
N ARG A 355 -19.30 -13.72 14.76
CA ARG A 355 -19.16 -12.41 15.40
C ARG A 355 -20.21 -11.46 14.88
N LEU A 356 -20.73 -10.63 15.76
CA LEU A 356 -21.48 -9.45 15.42
C LEU A 356 -20.49 -8.32 15.16
N ILE A 357 -20.63 -7.68 14.01
CA ILE A 357 -19.94 -6.46 13.67
C ILE A 357 -20.93 -5.32 13.81
N SER A 358 -20.49 -4.22 14.42
CA SER A 358 -21.29 -3.01 14.54
C SER A 358 -20.50 -1.77 14.15
N ASP A 359 -21.08 -1.00 13.25
CA ASP A 359 -20.56 0.30 12.83
C ASP A 359 -21.54 1.36 13.32
N LYS A 360 -21.07 2.20 14.24
CA LYS A 360 -21.85 3.31 14.81
C LYS A 360 -21.15 4.63 14.58
N CYS A 361 -21.83 5.56 13.91
CA CYS A 361 -21.39 6.94 13.81
C CYS A 361 -21.70 7.71 15.10
N HIS A 362 -20.77 8.55 15.55
CA HIS A 362 -20.99 9.43 16.72
C HIS A 362 -21.45 10.84 16.33
N CYS A 363 -21.59 11.13 15.04
CA CYS A 363 -22.02 12.43 14.52
C CYS A 363 -23.46 12.44 13.99
N CYS A 364 -23.94 11.31 13.45
CA CYS A 364 -25.28 11.17 12.85
C CYS A 364 -25.89 9.80 13.18
N ASP A 365 -27.12 9.55 12.71
CA ASP A 365 -27.89 8.34 13.02
C ASP A 365 -27.44 7.09 12.23
N TYR A 366 -26.25 7.12 11.63
CA TYR A 366 -25.73 5.97 10.89
C TYR A 366 -25.35 4.85 11.88
N TYR A 367 -26.05 3.74 11.74
CA TYR A 367 -25.85 2.54 12.53
C TYR A 367 -26.17 1.33 11.68
N ILE A 368 -25.22 0.40 11.58
CA ILE A 368 -25.47 -0.91 10.97
C ILE A 368 -24.83 -1.99 11.83
N GLU A 369 -25.50 -3.14 11.86
CA GLU A 369 -24.98 -4.35 12.48
C GLU A 369 -25.20 -5.53 11.56
N TRP A 370 -24.22 -6.43 11.52
CA TRP A 370 -24.33 -7.65 10.75
C TRP A 370 -23.50 -8.76 11.38
N GLU A 371 -23.89 -10.00 11.11
CA GLU A 371 -23.13 -11.17 11.56
C GLU A 371 -22.12 -11.58 10.50
N GLU A 372 -20.94 -11.97 10.96
CA GLU A 372 -19.86 -12.49 10.14
C GLU A 372 -19.41 -13.84 10.71
N THR A 373 -19.30 -14.84 9.83
CA THR A 373 -18.82 -16.17 10.20
C THR A 373 -17.33 -16.15 10.47
N ILE A 374 -16.92 -16.55 11.67
CA ILE A 374 -15.52 -16.73 12.03
C ILE A 374 -15.09 -18.13 11.57
N PRO A 375 -14.01 -18.26 10.78
CA PRO A 375 -13.48 -19.57 10.41
C PRO A 375 -13.20 -20.45 11.64
N ARG A 376 -13.36 -21.77 11.48
CA ARG A 376 -12.96 -22.75 12.49
C ARG A 376 -11.47 -22.63 12.81
N LEU A 377 -11.08 -22.92 14.05
CA LEU A 377 -9.68 -22.85 14.46
C LEU A 377 -8.87 -23.91 13.72
N SER A 378 -7.74 -23.53 13.13
CA SER A 378 -6.77 -24.49 12.59
C SER A 378 -5.99 -25.12 13.73
N THR A 379 -5.80 -26.43 13.68
CA THR A 379 -4.79 -27.10 14.52
C THR A 379 -3.43 -26.81 13.91
N SER A 380 -2.76 -25.76 14.38
CA SER A 380 -1.40 -25.41 13.97
C SER A 380 -0.47 -25.56 15.18
N SER A 381 0.48 -26.49 15.07
CA SER A 381 1.61 -26.68 15.98
C SER A 381 2.39 -25.38 16.16
N SER A 382 2.76 -25.13 17.41
CA SER A 382 3.41 -23.92 17.90
C SER A 382 4.86 -23.79 17.42
N SER A 383 5.23 -22.62 16.90
CA SER A 383 6.63 -22.19 16.86
C SER A 383 6.77 -20.68 17.04
N ARG A 384 6.98 -20.34 18.31
CA ARG A 384 7.68 -19.21 18.94
C ARG A 384 8.45 -18.30 17.96
N SER A 385 8.09 -17.02 17.96
CA SER A 385 8.77 -15.91 17.29
C SER A 385 9.98 -15.43 18.10
N TRP A 386 11.11 -15.20 17.44
CA TRP A 386 12.31 -14.59 18.04
C TRP A 386 12.65 -13.38 17.20
N SER A 387 12.73 -12.23 17.86
CA SER A 387 12.97 -10.92 17.24
C SER A 387 14.44 -10.55 17.39
N SER A 388 15.09 -10.24 16.28
CA SER A 388 16.37 -9.52 16.16
C SER A 388 16.59 -9.30 14.66
N GLY A 389 16.94 -8.16 14.09
CA GLY A 389 17.55 -6.94 14.57
C GLY A 389 18.31 -6.39 13.36
N SER A 390 17.98 -5.18 12.94
CA SER A 390 18.77 -4.19 12.19
C SER A 390 19.83 -4.63 11.17
N GLY A 391 19.67 -4.18 9.92
CA GLY A 391 20.74 -4.18 8.92
C GLY A 391 20.47 -3.21 7.77
N SER A 392 21.05 -2.01 7.88
CA SER A 392 21.05 -0.94 6.87
C SER A 392 21.98 -1.25 5.69
N GLY A 393 21.55 -0.93 4.46
CA GLY A 393 22.40 -0.90 3.27
C GLY A 393 21.88 0.12 2.25
N SER A 394 22.66 1.17 2.03
CA SER A 394 22.42 2.27 1.08
C SER A 394 23.27 2.09 -0.18
N PHE A 395 22.70 2.17 -1.38
CA PHE A 395 23.29 2.68 -2.64
C PHE A 395 22.33 2.34 -3.79
N SER A 396 22.25 2.99 -4.94
CA SER A 396 22.63 4.30 -5.47
C SER A 396 21.89 4.41 -6.80
N SER A 397 21.63 5.64 -7.21
CA SER A 397 20.96 6.08 -8.44
C SER A 397 21.55 5.53 -9.74
N GLY A 398 20.67 5.20 -10.69
CA GLY A 398 20.96 5.09 -12.12
C GLY A 398 19.73 5.51 -12.93
N ALA A 399 19.87 6.55 -13.74
CA ALA A 399 18.85 7.05 -14.65
C ALA A 399 19.03 6.45 -16.05
N GLY A 400 17.91 6.18 -16.73
CA GLY A 400 17.87 5.81 -18.15
C GLY A 400 16.42 5.77 -18.64
N SER A 401 16.04 6.75 -19.46
CA SER A 401 14.72 6.84 -20.10
C SER A 401 14.68 6.00 -21.38
N SER A 402 13.63 5.19 -21.53
CA SER A 402 13.09 4.69 -22.80
C SER A 402 11.64 4.28 -22.57
N GLY A 403 10.73 4.80 -23.38
CA GLY A 403 9.29 4.62 -23.22
C GLY A 403 8.85 3.16 -23.32
N GLY A 404 8.33 2.65 -22.21
CA GLY A 404 7.60 1.40 -22.06
C GLY A 404 6.92 1.47 -20.69
N GLY A 405 5.65 1.10 -20.59
CA GLY A 405 4.89 1.20 -19.35
C GLY A 405 5.48 0.32 -18.26
N GLY A 406 6.53 0.77 -17.58
CA GLY A 406 7.00 0.15 -16.35
C GLY A 406 5.93 0.33 -15.28
N PHE A 407 5.92 -0.59 -14.31
CA PHE A 407 5.23 -0.38 -13.05
C PHE A 407 5.62 1.01 -12.52
N GLY A 408 4.66 1.93 -12.60
CA GLY A 408 4.95 3.37 -12.74
C GLY A 408 5.07 4.12 -11.43
N GLY A 409 4.93 3.44 -10.29
CA GLY A 409 4.96 4.05 -8.97
C GLY A 409 3.63 4.00 -8.23
N GLY A 410 2.83 2.96 -8.44
CA GLY A 410 1.69 2.69 -7.57
C GLY A 410 2.18 2.30 -6.17
N SER A 411 1.53 2.87 -5.16
CA SER A 411 1.77 2.53 -3.76
C SER A 411 0.56 1.79 -3.20
N SER A 412 0.79 0.69 -2.49
CA SER A 412 -0.28 0.03 -1.73
C SER A 412 -0.28 0.48 -0.27
N GLY A 413 -1.46 0.47 0.33
CA GLY A 413 -1.67 0.77 1.75
C GLY A 413 -1.70 -0.45 2.66
N GLY A 414 -1.41 -1.65 2.14
CA GLY A 414 -1.78 -2.89 2.80
C GLY A 414 -3.23 -3.30 2.51
N GLY A 415 -3.79 -2.88 1.37
CA GLY A 415 -5.14 -3.21 0.91
C GLY A 415 -5.20 -4.57 0.21
N GLY A 416 -6.38 -5.15 0.11
CA GLY A 416 -6.61 -6.47 -0.46
C GLY A 416 -6.63 -7.59 0.59
N ALA A 417 -6.64 -8.85 0.15
CA ALA A 417 -6.90 -9.99 1.02
C ALA A 417 -6.03 -11.20 0.65
N GLY A 418 -5.94 -12.16 1.56
CA GLY A 418 -5.26 -13.43 1.30
C GLY A 418 -6.10 -14.63 1.74
N GLY A 419 -5.72 -15.83 1.31
CA GLY A 419 -6.31 -17.10 1.75
C GLY A 419 -5.28 -18.22 1.79
N GLY A 420 -5.47 -19.22 2.65
CA GLY A 420 -4.68 -20.45 2.64
C GLY A 420 -5.48 -21.59 1.99
N TRP A 421 -4.80 -22.57 1.40
CA TRP A 421 -5.45 -23.75 0.81
C TRP A 421 -4.95 -25.07 1.36
#